data_AF-X1FMQ4-F1
#
_entry.id   AF-X1FMQ4-F1
#
_cell.length_a   1.000
_cell.length_b   1.000
_cell.length_c   1.000
_cell.angle_alpha   90.00
_cell.angle_beta   90.00
_cell.angle_gamma   90.00
#
_symmetry.space_group_name_H-M   'P 1'
#
loop_
_entity.id
_entity.type
_entity.pdbx_description
1 polymer ?
#
loop_
_entity_poly.entity_id
_entity_poly.type
_entity_poly.pdbx_seq_one_letter_code
_entity_poly.pdbx_strand_id
1 'polypeptide(L)'
;KYLQGLMMPIERKNVENIAEEVGSPPRKLQEFLSDSPWNDEGCIEEHQRFVGELFGAPNGVVIFDDTGFPKKGDKSAGVGRQYSGTMGKTDNCQVGVFMSYASVHGHTLVDRRLYILSQWFEETALGRRKRSGIPQDVRFKTKIELAMEMLDRANERGHLLFQWVSGDCAYGDAHEFRKHIAGMGKWYCFEVYYDTHIWTDDPAWKVPPVMEKRRGRKPKHPKPTEGSPSAVTASSLVSSIPDNQWQRICLREGDKGPREFEFARLRVFEKWNGRPGPASWLMIRRSLQTGHREIKF
;
A
#
# COMPACT_ATOMS: atom_id res chain seq x y z
N LYS A 1 17.41 11.43 -24.83
CA LYS A 1 18.79 11.31 -24.28
C LYS A 1 18.80 10.72 -22.87
N TYR A 2 18.34 11.40 -21.82
CA TYR A 2 18.36 10.83 -20.46
C TYR A 2 17.67 9.46 -20.35
N LEU A 3 16.42 9.35 -20.84
CA LEU A 3 15.66 8.09 -20.85
C LEU A 3 16.35 6.99 -21.69
N GLN A 4 17.00 7.35 -22.79
CA GLN A 4 17.76 6.39 -23.61
C GLN A 4 18.91 5.81 -22.79
N GLY A 5 19.66 6.65 -22.07
CA GLY A 5 20.75 6.19 -21.21
C GLY A 5 20.29 5.31 -20.04
N LEU A 6 19.08 5.52 -19.51
CA LEU A 6 18.50 4.63 -18.51
C LEU A 6 18.23 3.22 -19.06
N MET A 7 17.95 3.08 -20.36
CA MET A 7 17.71 1.79 -21.02
C MET A 7 19.00 1.12 -21.52
N MET A 8 20.12 1.86 -21.55
CA MET A 8 21.40 1.32 -21.98
C MET A 8 22.04 0.43 -20.88
N PRO A 9 22.90 -0.53 -21.27
CA PRO A 9 23.58 -1.45 -20.36
C PRO A 9 24.73 -0.77 -19.58
N ILE A 10 24.46 0.38 -18.99
CA ILE A 10 25.40 1.13 -18.13
C ILE A 10 25.36 0.54 -16.73
N GLU A 11 26.52 0.10 -16.23
CA GLU A 11 26.67 -0.53 -14.91
C GLU A 11 26.21 0.41 -13.79
N ARG A 12 26.75 1.63 -13.75
CA ARG A 12 26.35 2.68 -12.80
C ARG A 12 25.65 3.82 -13.51
N LYS A 13 24.33 3.89 -13.36
CA LYS A 13 23.47 4.92 -13.98
C LYS A 13 23.50 6.24 -13.20
N ASN A 14 24.63 6.94 -13.25
CA ASN A 14 24.72 8.34 -12.83
C ASN A 14 24.67 9.27 -14.06
N VAL A 15 24.49 10.57 -13.83
CA VAL A 15 24.34 11.56 -14.91
C VAL A 15 25.58 11.64 -15.82
N GLU A 16 26.78 11.54 -15.27
CA GLU A 16 28.06 11.57 -16.01
C GLU A 16 28.16 10.38 -16.97
N ASN A 17 27.99 9.16 -16.45
CA ASN A 17 28.07 7.93 -17.23
C ASN A 17 26.99 7.89 -18.32
N ILE A 18 25.78 8.34 -18.01
CA ILE A 18 24.71 8.45 -19.01
C ILE A 18 25.09 9.45 -20.10
N ALA A 19 25.60 10.62 -19.71
CA ALA A 19 25.99 11.69 -20.63
C ALA A 19 27.07 11.23 -21.62
N GLU A 20 28.07 10.50 -21.14
CA GLU A 20 29.13 9.91 -21.96
C GLU A 20 28.55 8.99 -23.04
N GLU A 21 27.70 8.04 -22.62
CA GLU A 21 27.11 7.03 -23.51
C GLU A 21 26.13 7.61 -24.54
N VAL A 22 25.36 8.64 -24.18
CA VAL A 22 24.38 9.26 -25.10
C VAL A 22 24.92 10.49 -25.85
N GLY A 23 26.22 10.78 -25.71
CA GLY A 23 26.88 11.94 -26.31
C GLY A 23 26.19 13.25 -25.94
N SER A 24 26.03 13.53 -24.65
CA SER A 24 25.39 14.74 -24.12
C SER A 24 26.28 15.41 -23.08
N PRO A 25 26.29 16.75 -22.96
CA PRO A 25 26.96 17.40 -21.84
C PRO A 25 26.32 16.95 -20.50
N PRO A 26 27.09 16.48 -19.51
CA PRO A 26 26.59 16.06 -18.21
C PRO A 26 25.73 17.12 -17.52
N ARG A 27 26.19 18.38 -17.56
CA ARG A 27 25.48 19.53 -17.00
C ARG A 27 24.06 19.70 -17.54
N LYS A 28 23.85 19.48 -18.85
CA LYS A 28 22.50 19.58 -19.45
C LYS A 28 21.57 18.47 -18.95
N LEU A 29 22.10 17.27 -18.74
CA LEU A 29 21.32 16.16 -18.18
C LEU A 29 21.03 16.38 -16.69
N GLN A 30 21.95 17.02 -15.96
CA GLN A 30 21.71 17.43 -14.58
C GLN A 30 20.59 18.49 -14.51
N GLU A 31 20.72 19.58 -15.27
CA GLU A 31 19.71 20.65 -15.36
C GLU A 31 18.34 20.11 -15.84
N PHE A 32 18.34 19.08 -16.71
CA PHE A 32 17.14 18.34 -17.09
C PHE A 32 16.45 17.69 -15.89
N LEU A 33 17.20 17.15 -14.92
CA LEU A 33 16.63 16.50 -13.73
C LEU A 33 16.28 17.48 -12.62
N SER A 34 17.09 18.53 -12.41
CA SER A 34 16.96 19.43 -11.26
C SER A 34 16.18 20.71 -11.53
N ASP A 35 16.33 21.31 -12.71
CA ASP A 35 15.92 22.70 -12.97
C ASP A 35 14.84 22.82 -14.05
N SER A 36 14.59 21.76 -14.83
CA SER A 36 13.54 21.78 -15.84
C SER A 36 12.15 21.83 -15.21
N PRO A 37 11.20 22.61 -15.77
CA PRO A 37 9.87 22.81 -15.21
C PRO A 37 8.96 21.61 -15.49
N TRP A 38 9.27 20.46 -14.88
CA TRP A 38 8.48 19.25 -15.02
C TRP A 38 7.07 19.47 -14.49
N ASN A 39 6.07 19.22 -15.35
CA ASN A 39 4.72 18.95 -14.88
C ASN A 39 4.65 17.50 -14.40
N ASP A 40 5.11 17.24 -13.16
CA ASP A 40 5.18 15.89 -12.59
C ASP A 40 3.83 15.17 -12.65
N GLU A 41 2.74 15.88 -12.30
CA GLU A 41 1.39 15.34 -12.38
C GLU A 41 0.95 15.05 -13.82
N GLY A 42 1.28 15.92 -14.78
CA GLY A 42 1.01 15.66 -16.19
C GLY A 42 1.78 14.46 -16.74
N CYS A 43 3.02 14.24 -16.28
CA CYS A 43 3.79 13.05 -16.64
C CYS A 43 3.17 11.78 -16.05
N ILE A 44 2.68 11.82 -14.81
CA ILE A 44 1.97 10.70 -14.19
C ILE A 44 0.68 10.39 -14.94
N GLU A 45 -0.11 11.40 -15.28
CA GLU A 45 -1.36 11.24 -16.03
C GLU A 45 -1.12 10.61 -17.40
N GLU A 46 -0.15 11.12 -18.16
CA GLU A 46 0.21 10.57 -19.48
C GLU A 46 0.71 9.13 -19.38
N HIS A 47 1.49 8.82 -18.34
CA HIS A 47 1.93 7.45 -18.07
C HIS A 47 0.75 6.53 -17.71
N GLN A 48 -0.19 7.00 -16.88
CA GLN A 48 -1.41 6.26 -16.55
C GLN A 48 -2.29 6.05 -17.80
N ARG A 49 -2.39 7.03 -18.70
CA ARG A 49 -3.07 6.89 -19.99
C ARG A 49 -2.44 5.79 -20.84
N PHE A 50 -1.11 5.84 -21.02
CA PHE A 50 -0.36 4.84 -21.79
C PHE A 50 -0.51 3.42 -21.20
N VAL A 51 -0.41 3.29 -19.86
CA VAL A 51 -0.63 2.00 -19.19
C VAL A 51 -2.08 1.55 -19.30
N GLY A 52 -3.05 2.45 -19.22
CA GLY A 52 -4.47 2.16 -19.42
C GLY A 52 -4.75 1.58 -20.80
N GLU A 53 -4.16 2.16 -21.84
CA GLU A 53 -4.30 1.72 -23.24
C GLU A 53 -3.69 0.33 -23.48
N LEU A 54 -2.54 0.04 -22.88
CA LEU A 54 -1.84 -1.22 -23.10
C LEU A 54 -2.29 -2.34 -22.16
N PHE A 55 -2.47 -2.03 -20.87
CA PHE A 55 -2.68 -3.03 -19.84
C PHE A 55 -4.11 -3.05 -19.29
N GLY A 56 -4.96 -2.08 -19.64
CA GLY A 56 -6.31 -1.95 -19.11
C GLY A 56 -7.12 -3.26 -19.16
N ALA A 57 -7.72 -3.62 -18.04
CA ALA A 57 -8.65 -4.76 -17.94
C ALA A 57 -9.74 -4.47 -16.90
N PRO A 58 -10.99 -4.95 -17.09
CA PRO A 58 -12.08 -4.69 -16.14
C PRO A 58 -11.78 -5.13 -14.70
N ASN A 59 -10.99 -6.20 -14.54
CA ASN A 59 -10.57 -6.75 -13.25
C ASN A 59 -9.14 -6.32 -12.86
N GLY A 60 -8.65 -5.20 -13.40
CA GLY A 60 -7.35 -4.65 -13.01
C GLY A 60 -7.21 -4.43 -11.50
N VAL A 61 -5.98 -4.50 -11.03
CA VAL A 61 -5.61 -4.37 -9.62
C VAL A 61 -4.66 -3.18 -9.46
N VAL A 62 -5.02 -2.26 -8.57
CA VAL A 62 -4.10 -1.22 -8.09
C VAL A 62 -3.45 -1.71 -6.80
N ILE A 63 -2.12 -1.67 -6.72
CA ILE A 63 -1.36 -2.25 -5.61
C ILE A 63 -0.46 -1.17 -4.99
N PHE A 64 -0.54 -1.00 -3.68
CA PHE A 64 0.27 -0.06 -2.90
C PHE A 64 1.39 -0.77 -2.15
N ASP A 65 2.58 -0.19 -2.18
CA ASP A 65 3.73 -0.63 -1.41
C ASP A 65 4.69 0.55 -1.11
N ASP A 66 5.48 0.41 -0.06
CA ASP A 66 6.52 1.36 0.32
C ASP A 66 7.90 0.79 0.05
N THR A 67 8.79 1.61 -0.50
CA THR A 67 10.21 1.23 -0.59
C THR A 67 11.11 2.30 0.03
N GLY A 68 12.03 1.84 0.85
CA GLY A 68 13.04 2.66 1.48
C GLY A 68 14.33 2.69 0.69
N PHE A 69 14.89 3.88 0.54
CA PHE A 69 16.16 4.15 -0.12
C PHE A 69 17.20 4.57 0.93
N PRO A 70 18.22 3.74 1.22
CA PRO A 70 19.26 4.07 2.19
C PRO A 70 19.94 5.39 1.85
N LYS A 71 20.18 6.23 2.87
CA LYS A 71 20.86 7.52 2.70
C LYS A 71 21.90 7.76 3.78
N LYS A 72 22.90 8.57 3.44
CA LYS A 72 23.87 9.13 4.38
C LYS A 72 23.67 10.65 4.47
N GLY A 73 23.83 11.19 5.67
CA GLY A 73 23.63 12.61 5.96
C GLY A 73 22.15 13.03 5.98
N ASP A 74 21.94 14.34 5.98
CA ASP A 74 20.66 15.00 6.24
C ASP A 74 20.14 15.83 5.06
N LYS A 75 20.87 15.89 3.94
CA LYS A 75 20.58 16.83 2.84
C LYS A 75 19.53 16.37 1.82
N SER A 76 19.15 15.09 1.80
CA SER A 76 18.13 14.59 0.86
C SER A 76 16.71 14.90 1.34
N ALA A 77 15.83 15.38 0.46
CA ALA A 77 14.44 15.69 0.81
C ALA A 77 13.73 14.52 1.52
N GLY A 78 13.05 14.77 2.63
CA GLY A 78 12.33 13.72 3.38
C GLY A 78 13.20 12.66 4.08
N VAL A 79 14.54 12.74 4.00
CA VAL A 79 15.42 11.77 4.68
C VAL A 79 15.33 11.88 6.21
N GLY A 80 15.34 10.74 6.87
CA GLY A 80 15.50 10.65 8.32
C GLY A 80 15.50 9.20 8.79
N ARG A 81 15.67 9.00 10.10
CA ARG A 81 15.60 7.68 10.72
C ARG A 81 14.15 7.18 10.74
N GLN A 82 13.89 6.13 9.99
CA GLN A 82 12.58 5.47 9.92
C GLN A 82 12.77 4.00 9.56
N TYR A 83 11.76 3.18 9.85
CA TYR A 83 11.78 1.77 9.45
C TYR A 83 11.76 1.67 7.93
N SER A 84 12.64 0.82 7.38
CA SER A 84 12.68 0.50 5.96
C SER A 84 12.60 -1.01 5.78
N GLY A 85 11.55 -1.48 5.09
CA GLY A 85 11.39 -2.90 4.77
C GLY A 85 12.57 -3.46 3.98
N THR A 86 13.11 -2.68 3.03
CA THR A 86 14.29 -3.07 2.22
C THR A 86 15.56 -3.25 3.05
N MET A 87 15.68 -2.55 4.18
CA MET A 87 16.83 -2.68 5.09
C MET A 87 16.55 -3.63 6.27
N GLY A 88 15.30 -4.01 6.50
CA GLY A 88 14.86 -4.81 7.65
C GLY A 88 15.04 -4.13 9.01
N LYS A 89 15.26 -2.80 9.04
CA LYS A 89 15.56 -2.06 10.27
C LYS A 89 15.22 -0.57 10.17
N THR A 90 15.21 0.08 11.32
CA THR A 90 15.18 1.56 11.42
C THR A 90 16.57 2.13 11.17
N ASP A 91 16.72 2.85 10.06
CA ASP A 91 17.96 3.52 9.69
C ASP A 91 17.65 4.79 8.88
N ASN A 92 18.67 5.57 8.58
CA ASN A 92 18.52 6.80 7.81
C ASN A 92 18.19 6.49 6.34
N CYS A 93 16.98 6.85 5.92
CA CYS A 93 16.52 6.60 4.56
C CYS A 93 15.46 7.63 4.11
N GLN A 94 15.25 7.68 2.79
CA GLN A 94 14.03 8.21 2.20
C GLN A 94 13.05 7.04 2.01
N VAL A 95 11.76 7.30 2.07
CA VAL A 95 10.73 6.31 1.74
C VAL A 95 9.85 6.89 0.65
N GLY A 96 9.61 6.10 -0.40
CA GLY A 96 8.58 6.42 -1.38
C GLY A 96 7.39 5.49 -1.22
N VAL A 97 6.20 6.05 -1.36
CA VAL A 97 4.92 5.36 -1.53
C VAL A 97 4.74 5.13 -3.02
N PHE A 98 4.50 3.90 -3.43
CA PHE A 98 4.36 3.53 -4.84
C PHE A 98 2.99 2.92 -5.10
N MET A 99 2.45 3.25 -6.26
CA MET A 99 1.24 2.63 -6.80
C MET A 99 1.64 1.89 -8.07
N SER A 100 1.33 0.59 -8.11
CA SER A 100 1.47 -0.24 -9.29
C SER A 100 0.12 -0.69 -9.80
N TYR A 101 0.08 -0.99 -11.09
CA TYR A 101 -1.08 -1.54 -11.77
C TYR A 101 -0.73 -2.93 -12.27
N ALA A 102 -1.63 -3.89 -12.06
CA ALA A 102 -1.51 -5.25 -12.57
C ALA A 102 -2.81 -5.70 -13.22
N SER A 103 -2.68 -6.43 -14.32
CA SER A 103 -3.79 -7.07 -15.03
C SER A 103 -3.32 -8.34 -15.71
N VAL A 104 -4.22 -8.96 -16.49
CA VAL A 104 -3.87 -10.10 -17.36
C VAL A 104 -2.84 -9.75 -18.43
N HIS A 105 -2.66 -8.46 -18.75
CA HIS A 105 -1.74 -7.99 -19.80
C HIS A 105 -0.33 -7.69 -19.28
N GLY A 106 -0.15 -7.54 -17.97
CA GLY A 106 1.14 -7.18 -17.40
C GLY A 106 1.02 -6.43 -16.07
N HIS A 107 2.16 -5.94 -15.59
CA HIS A 107 2.20 -5.10 -14.40
C HIS A 107 3.30 -4.04 -14.51
N THR A 108 3.08 -2.86 -13.93
CA THR A 108 4.06 -1.77 -13.88
C THR A 108 3.74 -0.77 -12.77
N LEU A 109 4.71 0.05 -12.39
CA LEU A 109 4.47 1.24 -11.57
C LEU A 109 3.66 2.27 -12.37
N VAL A 110 2.71 2.94 -11.72
CA VAL A 110 1.82 3.94 -12.33
C VAL A 110 1.76 5.26 -11.57
N ASP A 111 2.20 5.30 -10.31
CA ASP A 111 2.39 6.54 -9.57
C ASP A 111 3.39 6.37 -8.42
N ARG A 112 3.94 7.48 -7.90
CA ARG A 112 4.90 7.55 -6.80
C ARG A 112 4.73 8.84 -5.98
N ARG A 113 4.94 8.77 -4.67
CA ARG A 113 5.03 9.95 -3.78
C ARG A 113 6.20 9.78 -2.83
N LEU A 114 6.91 10.87 -2.54
CA LEU A 114 7.94 10.89 -1.49
C LEU A 114 7.26 11.06 -0.13
N TYR A 115 7.46 10.13 0.79
CA TYR A 115 7.04 10.30 2.18
C TYR A 115 8.05 11.19 2.91
N ILE A 116 7.57 12.33 3.41
CA ILE A 116 8.36 13.31 4.15
C ILE A 116 7.97 13.21 5.62
N LEU A 117 8.94 12.87 6.48
CA LEU A 117 8.70 12.73 7.92
C LEU A 117 8.17 14.03 8.53
N SER A 118 7.26 13.93 9.50
CA SER A 118 6.62 15.07 10.18
C SER A 118 7.62 16.12 10.70
N GLN A 119 8.77 15.69 11.22
CA GLN A 119 9.86 16.55 11.69
C GLN A 119 10.39 17.55 10.65
N TRP A 120 10.20 17.30 9.35
CA TRP A 120 10.57 18.25 8.28
C TRP A 120 9.65 19.46 8.18
N PHE A 121 8.49 19.41 8.85
CA PHE A 121 7.49 20.46 8.87
C PHE A 121 7.52 21.28 10.16
N GLU A 122 8.48 21.01 11.05
CA GLU A 122 8.77 21.84 12.22
C GLU A 122 9.52 23.11 11.81
N GLU A 123 9.39 24.18 12.60
CA GLU A 123 10.05 25.47 12.36
C GLU A 123 11.58 25.32 12.23
N THR A 124 12.16 24.45 13.04
CA THR A 124 13.60 24.12 13.05
C THR A 124 14.09 23.53 11.72
N ALA A 125 13.19 22.91 10.94
CA ALA A 125 13.51 22.28 9.67
C ALA A 125 13.33 23.21 8.45
N LEU A 126 12.82 24.44 8.62
CA LEU A 126 12.50 25.35 7.52
C LEU A 126 13.70 25.59 6.60
N GLY A 127 14.88 25.83 7.17
CA GLY A 127 16.12 26.04 6.41
C GLY A 127 16.54 24.81 5.61
N ARG A 128 16.40 23.61 6.19
CA ARG A 128 16.70 22.34 5.52
C ARG A 128 15.71 22.05 4.39
N ARG A 129 14.42 22.33 4.63
CA ARG A 129 13.34 22.16 3.66
C ARG A 129 13.56 23.06 2.43
N LYS A 130 13.89 24.34 2.65
CA LYS A 130 14.22 25.29 1.57
C LYS A 130 15.42 24.83 0.75
N ARG A 131 16.51 24.40 1.41
CA ARG A 131 17.72 23.89 0.72
C ARG A 131 17.47 22.62 -0.09
N SER A 132 16.50 21.80 0.31
CA SER A 132 16.18 20.54 -0.36
C SER A 132 15.17 20.70 -1.51
N GLY A 133 14.74 21.93 -1.81
CA GLY A 133 13.81 22.23 -2.91
C GLY A 133 12.39 21.73 -2.68
N ILE A 134 11.99 21.44 -1.44
CA ILE A 134 10.60 21.01 -1.15
C ILE A 134 9.67 22.22 -1.33
N PRO A 135 8.63 22.13 -2.19
CA PRO A 135 7.70 23.24 -2.43
C PRO A 135 7.02 23.72 -1.14
N GLN A 136 6.70 25.02 -1.07
CA GLN A 136 6.20 25.67 0.16
C GLN A 136 4.79 25.22 0.54
N ASP A 137 3.98 24.80 -0.42
CA ASP A 137 2.60 24.35 -0.29
C ASP A 137 2.48 22.90 0.18
N VAL A 138 3.54 22.09 0.04
CA VAL A 138 3.56 20.72 0.57
C VAL A 138 3.30 20.73 2.08
N ARG A 139 2.47 19.81 2.57
CA ARG A 139 2.16 19.62 4.00
C ARG A 139 2.46 18.18 4.38
N PHE A 140 2.60 17.94 5.68
CA PHE A 140 2.76 16.58 6.17
C PHE A 140 1.52 15.75 5.79
N LYS A 141 1.78 14.54 5.29
CA LYS A 141 0.79 13.51 5.02
C LYS A 141 1.37 12.17 5.43
N THR A 142 0.57 11.35 6.08
CA THR A 142 0.86 9.94 6.31
C THR A 142 0.94 9.19 4.99
N LYS A 143 1.57 8.02 5.00
CA LYS A 143 1.65 7.15 3.82
C LYS A 143 0.27 6.72 3.31
N ILE A 144 -0.68 6.50 4.22
CA ILE A 144 -2.06 6.17 3.89
C ILE A 144 -2.77 7.35 3.23
N GLU A 145 -2.61 8.58 3.74
CA GLU A 145 -3.17 9.78 3.09
C GLU A 145 -2.57 9.97 1.68
N LEU A 146 -1.26 9.73 1.50
CA LEU A 146 -0.65 9.76 0.18
C LEU A 146 -1.24 8.70 -0.76
N ALA A 147 -1.43 7.46 -0.28
CA ALA A 147 -2.03 6.39 -1.07
C ALA A 147 -3.50 6.67 -1.43
N MET A 148 -4.30 7.23 -0.50
CA MET A 148 -5.65 7.69 -0.79
C MET A 148 -5.66 8.74 -1.90
N GLU A 149 -4.81 9.76 -1.83
CA GLU A 149 -4.74 10.80 -2.86
C GLU A 149 -4.30 10.27 -4.22
N MET A 150 -3.33 9.35 -4.24
CA MET A 150 -2.91 8.69 -5.48
C MET A 150 -4.05 7.87 -6.09
N LEU A 151 -4.79 7.14 -5.25
CA LEU A 151 -5.93 6.32 -5.67
C LEU A 151 -7.08 7.19 -6.20
N ASP A 152 -7.43 8.27 -5.48
CA ASP A 152 -8.49 9.19 -5.86
C ASP A 152 -8.19 9.82 -7.22
N ARG A 153 -6.98 10.36 -7.41
CA ARG A 153 -6.57 10.95 -8.68
C ARG A 153 -6.61 9.94 -9.82
N ALA A 154 -6.12 8.72 -9.60
CA ALA A 154 -6.14 7.68 -10.64
C ALA A 154 -7.58 7.26 -11.00
N ASN A 155 -8.47 7.17 -10.01
CA ASN A 155 -9.88 6.85 -10.21
C ASN A 155 -10.63 7.98 -10.92
N GLU A 156 -10.38 9.24 -10.54
CA GLU A 156 -10.96 10.44 -11.15
C GLU A 156 -10.54 10.60 -12.61
N ARG A 157 -9.25 10.37 -12.93
CA ARG A 157 -8.75 10.40 -14.32
C ARG A 157 -9.38 9.32 -15.20
N GLY A 158 -9.68 8.16 -14.62
CA GLY A 158 -10.36 7.07 -15.32
C GLY A 158 -9.54 6.36 -16.41
N HIS A 159 -8.24 6.62 -16.52
CA HIS A 159 -7.37 5.95 -17.51
C HIS A 159 -7.12 4.47 -17.17
N LEU A 160 -7.06 4.14 -15.88
CA LEU A 160 -6.82 2.77 -15.42
C LEU A 160 -8.17 2.10 -15.13
N LEU A 161 -8.48 1.02 -15.86
CA LEU A 161 -9.61 0.16 -15.51
C LEU A 161 -9.19 -0.76 -14.36
N PHE A 162 -9.82 -0.62 -13.19
CA PHE A 162 -9.59 -1.49 -12.04
C PHE A 162 -10.85 -1.66 -11.20
N GLN A 163 -10.97 -2.85 -10.62
CA GLN A 163 -12.00 -3.15 -9.62
C GLN A 163 -11.37 -3.48 -8.26
N TRP A 164 -10.11 -3.90 -8.24
CA TRP A 164 -9.43 -4.35 -7.02
C TRP A 164 -8.35 -3.37 -6.58
N VAL A 165 -8.21 -3.23 -5.26
CA VAL A 165 -7.09 -2.56 -4.61
C VAL A 165 -6.42 -3.52 -3.64
N SER A 166 -5.08 -3.52 -3.60
CA SER A 166 -4.29 -4.43 -2.78
C SER A 166 -3.07 -3.73 -2.19
N GLY A 167 -2.43 -4.37 -1.22
CA GLY A 167 -1.22 -3.90 -0.57
C GLY A 167 -0.83 -4.82 0.57
N ASP A 168 0.28 -4.49 1.23
CA ASP A 168 0.76 -5.22 2.40
C ASP A 168 -0.09 -4.95 3.66
N CYS A 169 0.32 -5.53 4.79
CA CYS A 169 -0.33 -5.37 6.08
C CYS A 169 -0.34 -3.93 6.62
N ALA A 170 0.63 -3.08 6.25
CA ALA A 170 0.62 -1.68 6.68
C ALA A 170 -0.56 -0.91 6.04
N TYR A 171 -0.91 -1.25 4.80
CA TYR A 171 -2.11 -0.73 4.12
C TYR A 171 -3.38 -1.46 4.55
N GLY A 172 -3.31 -2.77 4.75
CA GLY A 172 -4.43 -3.59 5.20
C GLY A 172 -4.95 -3.19 6.57
N ASP A 173 -4.09 -2.91 7.52
CA ASP A 173 -4.51 -2.53 8.88
C ASP A 173 -5.09 -1.11 8.96
N ALA A 174 -4.92 -0.29 7.92
CA ALA A 174 -5.54 1.01 7.83
C ALA A 174 -7.04 0.88 7.50
N HIS A 175 -7.89 0.68 8.53
CA HIS A 175 -9.35 0.53 8.39
C HIS A 175 -10.00 1.67 7.60
N GLU A 176 -9.52 2.90 7.77
CA GLU A 176 -10.03 4.06 7.01
C GLU A 176 -9.70 3.96 5.51
N PHE A 177 -8.57 3.36 5.13
CA PHE A 177 -8.23 3.11 3.73
C PHE A 177 -9.18 2.10 3.10
N ARG A 178 -9.46 1.00 3.81
CA ARG A 178 -10.44 0.01 3.35
C ARG A 178 -11.85 0.58 3.22
N LYS A 179 -12.28 1.44 4.16
CA LYS A 179 -13.55 2.17 4.06
C LYS A 179 -13.58 3.10 2.84
N HIS A 180 -12.49 3.82 2.60
CA HIS A 180 -12.35 4.72 1.46
C HIS A 180 -12.51 3.97 0.14
N ILE A 181 -11.80 2.84 -0.02
CA ILE A 181 -11.89 1.97 -1.19
C ILE A 181 -13.31 1.44 -1.39
N ALA A 182 -13.94 0.93 -0.32
CA ALA A 182 -15.32 0.46 -0.38
C ALA A 182 -16.31 1.59 -0.71
N GLY A 183 -16.09 2.80 -0.21
CA GLY A 183 -16.87 4.00 -0.52
C GLY A 183 -16.82 4.40 -1.99
N MET A 184 -15.72 4.10 -2.69
CA MET A 184 -15.59 4.25 -4.14
C MET A 184 -16.25 3.11 -4.94
N GLY A 185 -16.88 2.14 -4.28
CA GLY A 185 -17.46 0.96 -4.95
C GLY A 185 -16.42 -0.03 -5.47
N LYS A 186 -15.16 0.10 -5.04
CA LYS A 186 -14.06 -0.81 -5.40
C LYS A 186 -13.96 -1.95 -4.38
N TRP A 187 -13.37 -3.06 -4.79
CA TRP A 187 -13.07 -4.19 -3.93
C TRP A 187 -11.63 -4.13 -3.45
N TYR A 188 -11.34 -4.81 -2.35
CA TYR A 188 -9.98 -4.90 -1.83
C TYR A 188 -9.61 -6.30 -1.36
N CYS A 189 -8.31 -6.57 -1.42
CA CYS A 189 -7.67 -7.72 -0.79
C CYS A 189 -6.33 -7.24 -0.22
N PHE A 190 -6.18 -7.21 1.09
CA PHE A 190 -4.95 -6.77 1.74
C PHE A 190 -4.42 -7.88 2.64
N GLU A 191 -3.10 -7.95 2.77
CA GLU A 191 -2.49 -8.71 3.86
C GLU A 191 -2.89 -8.07 5.20
N VAL A 192 -3.04 -8.86 6.26
CA VAL A 192 -3.24 -8.39 7.64
C VAL A 192 -2.27 -9.10 8.58
N TYR A 193 -2.04 -8.55 9.76
CA TYR A 193 -1.20 -9.25 10.73
C TYR A 193 -1.88 -10.52 11.25
N TYR A 194 -1.04 -11.48 11.64
CA TYR A 194 -1.47 -12.77 12.18
C TYR A 194 -2.25 -12.65 13.49
N ASP A 195 -2.06 -11.56 14.24
CA ASP A 195 -2.74 -11.25 15.51
C ASP A 195 -3.97 -10.33 15.32
N THR A 196 -4.37 -10.07 14.08
CA THR A 196 -5.63 -9.37 13.79
C THR A 196 -6.80 -10.10 14.43
N HIS A 197 -7.58 -9.36 15.22
CA HIS A 197 -8.69 -9.91 15.99
C HIS A 197 -9.95 -9.97 15.14
N ILE A 198 -10.61 -11.12 15.16
CA ILE A 198 -11.75 -11.45 14.31
C ILE A 198 -12.78 -12.28 15.08
N TRP A 199 -14.03 -12.25 14.62
CA TRP A 199 -15.08 -13.18 14.99
C TRP A 199 -15.43 -14.06 13.80
N THR A 200 -15.66 -15.35 14.04
CA THR A 200 -16.08 -16.33 13.00
C THR A 200 -17.59 -16.32 12.75
N ASP A 201 -18.36 -15.80 13.69
CA ASP A 201 -19.80 -15.61 13.61
C ASP A 201 -20.17 -14.14 13.86
N ASP A 202 -21.40 -13.75 13.52
CA ASP A 202 -21.91 -12.42 13.84
C ASP A 202 -21.79 -12.21 15.36
N PRO A 203 -21.03 -11.20 15.83
CA PRO A 203 -20.86 -10.97 17.25
C PRO A 203 -22.17 -10.55 17.96
N ALA A 204 -23.26 -10.36 17.22
CA ALA A 204 -24.61 -10.13 17.71
C ALA A 204 -24.74 -8.87 18.59
N TRP A 205 -23.97 -7.84 18.27
CA TRP A 205 -24.02 -6.57 18.99
C TRP A 205 -25.37 -5.89 18.75
N LYS A 206 -26.00 -5.36 19.82
CA LYS A 206 -27.32 -4.70 19.73
C LYS A 206 -27.26 -3.29 20.27
N VAL A 207 -28.05 -2.38 19.69
CA VAL A 207 -28.25 -1.04 20.28
C VAL A 207 -29.02 -1.23 21.59
N PRO A 208 -28.50 -0.76 22.74
CA PRO A 208 -29.20 -0.92 24.01
C PRO A 208 -30.59 -0.27 23.97
N PRO A 209 -31.61 -0.89 24.59
CA PRO A 209 -32.96 -0.33 24.61
C PRO A 209 -32.97 1.05 25.28
N VAL A 210 -33.84 1.93 24.80
CA VAL A 210 -34.05 3.24 25.40
C VAL A 210 -34.82 3.03 26.70
N MET A 211 -34.19 3.28 27.84
CA MET A 211 -34.87 3.26 29.14
C MET A 211 -35.71 4.53 29.31
N GLU A 212 -37.02 4.38 29.53
CA GLU A 212 -38.01 5.48 29.59
C GLU A 212 -37.64 6.60 30.57
N LYS A 213 -36.97 6.28 31.68
CA LYS A 213 -36.62 7.23 32.74
C LYS A 213 -35.24 7.88 32.58
N ARG A 214 -34.48 7.56 31.52
CA ARG A 214 -33.11 8.05 31.35
C ARG A 214 -33.11 9.43 30.67
N ARG A 215 -32.82 10.49 31.42
CA ARG A 215 -32.50 11.81 30.86
C ARG A 215 -31.14 11.74 30.15
N GLY A 216 -31.10 11.95 28.84
CA GLY A 216 -29.86 11.97 28.05
C GLY A 216 -30.04 11.52 26.60
N ARG A 217 -28.94 11.54 25.84
CA ARG A 217 -28.91 11.12 24.43
C ARG A 217 -29.24 9.63 24.30
N LYS A 218 -30.24 9.30 23.48
CA LYS A 218 -30.62 7.91 23.18
C LYS A 218 -29.40 7.14 22.63
N PRO A 219 -29.17 5.87 23.05
CA PRO A 219 -28.11 5.04 22.49
C PRO A 219 -28.31 4.89 20.97
N LYS A 220 -27.23 5.11 20.20
CA LYS A 220 -27.24 4.95 18.73
C LYS A 220 -26.30 3.85 18.24
N HIS A 221 -25.37 3.39 19.08
CA HIS A 221 -24.32 2.46 18.68
C HIS A 221 -24.56 1.08 19.31
N PRO A 222 -24.41 0.00 18.52
CA PRO A 222 -24.44 -1.36 19.03
C PRO A 222 -23.39 -1.59 20.13
N LYS A 223 -23.71 -2.46 21.09
CA LYS A 223 -22.82 -2.93 22.16
C LYS A 223 -22.85 -4.47 22.22
N PRO A 224 -21.79 -5.12 22.75
CA PRO A 224 -21.82 -6.55 23.04
C PRO A 224 -23.03 -6.92 23.92
N THR A 225 -23.55 -8.12 23.71
CA THR A 225 -24.57 -8.75 24.55
C THR A 225 -23.94 -9.86 25.39
N GLU A 226 -24.67 -10.43 26.36
CA GLU A 226 -24.17 -11.58 27.13
C GLU A 226 -23.85 -12.80 26.26
N GLY A 227 -24.52 -12.96 25.13
CA GLY A 227 -24.26 -14.04 24.16
C GLY A 227 -23.22 -13.70 23.09
N SER A 228 -22.57 -12.54 23.16
CA SER A 228 -21.58 -12.15 22.16
C SER A 228 -20.30 -12.98 22.31
N PRO A 229 -19.82 -13.66 21.24
CA PRO A 229 -18.59 -14.43 21.28
C PRO A 229 -17.36 -13.53 21.50
N SER A 230 -16.32 -14.10 22.09
CA SER A 230 -15.00 -13.45 22.16
C SER A 230 -14.34 -13.44 20.78
N ALA A 231 -13.64 -12.34 20.47
CA ALA A 231 -12.79 -12.31 19.29
C ALA A 231 -11.58 -13.23 19.48
N VAL A 232 -11.13 -13.86 18.41
CA VAL A 232 -9.93 -14.69 18.33
C VAL A 232 -8.92 -14.04 17.38
N THR A 233 -7.67 -14.50 17.38
CA THR A 233 -6.68 -14.02 16.40
C THR A 233 -6.79 -14.79 15.10
N ALA A 234 -6.47 -14.15 13.97
CA ALA A 234 -6.41 -14.81 12.67
C ALA A 234 -5.54 -16.09 12.68
N SER A 235 -4.39 -16.03 13.36
CA SER A 235 -3.47 -17.16 13.54
C SER A 235 -4.08 -18.36 14.26
N SER A 236 -4.94 -18.13 15.25
CA SER A 236 -5.57 -19.21 16.02
C SER A 236 -6.58 -20.02 15.21
N LEU A 237 -7.11 -19.46 14.11
CA LEU A 237 -8.04 -20.17 13.23
C LEU A 237 -7.35 -21.17 12.31
N VAL A 238 -6.04 -21.05 12.09
CA VAL A 238 -5.35 -21.92 11.11
C VAL A 238 -5.46 -23.39 11.50
N SER A 239 -5.34 -23.70 12.79
CA SER A 239 -5.41 -25.08 13.30
C SER A 239 -6.82 -25.66 13.33
N SER A 240 -7.86 -24.81 13.22
CA SER A 240 -9.26 -25.27 13.20
C SER A 240 -9.78 -25.57 11.79
N ILE A 241 -9.04 -25.20 10.74
CA ILE A 241 -9.44 -25.41 9.34
C ILE A 241 -9.06 -26.84 8.93
N PRO A 242 -10.05 -27.70 8.62
CA PRO A 242 -9.78 -29.06 8.15
C PRO A 242 -9.00 -29.08 6.84
N ASP A 243 -8.13 -30.08 6.64
CA ASP A 243 -7.27 -30.16 5.44
C ASP A 243 -8.05 -30.17 4.12
N ASN A 244 -9.29 -30.69 4.10
CA ASN A 244 -10.13 -30.69 2.90
C ASN A 244 -10.71 -29.31 2.53
N GLN A 245 -10.57 -28.29 3.39
CA GLN A 245 -10.94 -26.91 3.08
C GLN A 245 -9.79 -26.10 2.49
N TRP A 246 -8.57 -26.65 2.48
CA TRP A 246 -7.43 -26.03 1.83
C TRP A 246 -7.41 -26.38 0.34
N GLN A 247 -7.21 -25.37 -0.49
CA GLN A 247 -7.11 -25.50 -1.94
C GLN A 247 -5.70 -25.16 -2.39
N ARG A 248 -5.06 -26.09 -3.10
CA ARG A 248 -3.76 -25.84 -3.71
C ARG A 248 -3.93 -24.99 -4.97
N ILE A 249 -3.23 -23.86 -5.02
CA ILE A 249 -3.26 -22.93 -6.15
C ILE A 249 -1.83 -22.68 -6.61
N CYS A 250 -1.60 -22.85 -7.91
CA CYS A 250 -0.36 -22.43 -8.58
C CYS A 250 -0.51 -20.98 -9.03
N LEU A 251 0.26 -20.06 -8.44
CA LEU A 251 0.17 -18.62 -8.75
C LEU A 251 0.99 -18.23 -9.98
N ARG A 252 2.11 -18.92 -10.23
CA ARG A 252 2.98 -18.67 -11.37
C ARG A 252 4.00 -19.78 -11.57
N GLU A 253 4.38 -20.04 -12.80
CA GLU A 253 5.67 -20.65 -13.11
C GLU A 253 6.76 -19.61 -12.86
N GLY A 254 7.63 -19.83 -11.88
CA GLY A 254 8.77 -18.96 -11.61
C GLY A 254 10.08 -19.58 -12.09
N ASP A 255 11.15 -18.78 -12.13
CA ASP A 255 12.50 -19.24 -12.52
C ASP A 255 13.06 -20.37 -11.63
N LYS A 256 12.46 -20.59 -10.46
CA LYS A 256 12.77 -21.66 -9.50
C LYS A 256 11.71 -22.78 -9.47
N GLY A 257 10.83 -22.83 -10.46
CA GLY A 257 9.69 -23.74 -10.55
C GLY A 257 8.35 -23.10 -10.14
N PRO A 258 7.24 -23.87 -10.20
CA PRO A 258 5.90 -23.40 -9.87
C PRO A 258 5.81 -22.88 -8.42
N ARG A 259 5.28 -21.67 -8.24
CA ARG A 259 4.96 -21.11 -6.94
C ARG A 259 3.56 -21.55 -6.52
N GLU A 260 3.52 -22.65 -5.79
CA GLU A 260 2.29 -23.25 -5.30
C GLU A 260 2.11 -23.03 -3.80
N PHE A 261 0.88 -22.70 -3.42
CA PHE A 261 0.48 -22.50 -2.03
C PHE A 261 -0.87 -23.15 -1.78
N GLU A 262 -1.15 -23.43 -0.52
CA GLU A 262 -2.50 -23.80 -0.08
C GLU A 262 -3.22 -22.59 0.48
N PHE A 263 -4.47 -22.44 0.06
CA PHE A 263 -5.34 -21.35 0.47
C PHE A 263 -6.59 -21.89 1.15
N ALA A 264 -6.98 -21.25 2.25
CA ALA A 264 -8.30 -21.43 2.86
C ALA A 264 -8.98 -20.05 2.96
N ARG A 265 -10.30 -20.04 3.02
CA ARG A 265 -11.06 -18.81 3.25
C ARG A 265 -12.14 -19.02 4.30
N LEU A 266 -12.30 -18.04 5.18
CA LEU A 266 -13.32 -18.05 6.24
C LEU A 266 -14.13 -16.76 6.19
N ARG A 267 -15.44 -16.86 6.44
CA ARG A 267 -16.27 -15.67 6.65
C ARG A 267 -16.01 -15.15 8.06
N VAL A 268 -15.68 -13.87 8.18
CA VAL A 268 -15.30 -13.27 9.47
C VAL A 268 -15.84 -11.85 9.63
N PHE A 269 -15.86 -11.38 10.87
CA PHE A 269 -16.02 -9.97 11.21
C PHE A 269 -14.73 -9.52 11.88
N GLU A 270 -14.02 -8.55 11.29
CA GLU A 270 -12.80 -8.03 11.90
C GLU A 270 -13.11 -7.02 12.99
N LYS A 271 -12.29 -6.98 14.04
CA LYS A 271 -12.38 -6.00 15.12
C LYS A 271 -11.72 -4.68 14.73
N TRP A 272 -12.55 -3.69 14.42
CA TRP A 272 -12.14 -2.33 14.09
C TRP A 272 -12.32 -1.42 15.31
N ASN A 273 -11.23 -0.92 15.88
CA ASN A 273 -11.23 -0.02 17.05
C ASN A 273 -12.16 -0.52 18.19
N GLY A 274 -12.08 -1.83 18.48
CA GLY A 274 -12.87 -2.46 19.52
C GLY A 274 -14.28 -2.90 19.13
N ARG A 275 -14.73 -2.62 17.90
CA ARG A 275 -16.09 -2.92 17.41
C ARG A 275 -16.06 -3.86 16.20
N PRO A 276 -17.17 -4.55 15.88
CA PRO A 276 -17.28 -5.32 14.65
C PRO A 276 -17.22 -4.40 13.42
N GLY A 277 -16.29 -4.72 12.51
CA GLY A 277 -16.23 -4.21 11.15
C GLY A 277 -17.23 -4.92 10.24
N PRO A 278 -17.21 -4.62 8.93
CA PRO A 278 -18.08 -5.28 7.96
C PRO A 278 -17.73 -6.77 7.82
N ALA A 279 -18.74 -7.58 7.53
CA ALA A 279 -18.55 -9.00 7.21
C ALA A 279 -17.63 -9.15 5.98
N SER A 280 -16.50 -9.82 6.18
CA SER A 280 -15.40 -9.93 5.22
C SER A 280 -14.96 -11.38 5.02
N TRP A 281 -14.11 -11.63 4.04
CA TRP A 281 -13.43 -12.92 3.89
C TRP A 281 -12.01 -12.78 4.43
N LEU A 282 -11.62 -13.67 5.34
CA LEU A 282 -10.22 -13.91 5.68
C LEU A 282 -9.68 -14.94 4.70
N MET A 283 -8.57 -14.65 4.04
CA MET A 283 -7.88 -15.58 3.16
C MET A 283 -6.57 -15.99 3.81
N ILE A 284 -6.38 -17.28 4.05
CA ILE A 284 -5.18 -17.79 4.72
C ILE A 284 -4.37 -18.54 3.69
N ARG A 285 -3.09 -18.18 3.54
CA ARG A 285 -2.15 -18.83 2.64
C ARG A 285 -1.08 -19.53 3.46
N ARG A 286 -0.82 -20.82 3.22
CA ARG A 286 0.31 -21.55 3.81
C ARG A 286 1.27 -22.08 2.75
N SER A 287 2.57 -22.08 3.06
CA SER A 287 3.59 -22.71 2.21
C SER A 287 3.53 -24.24 2.27
N LEU A 288 3.88 -24.89 1.16
CA LEU A 288 3.94 -26.35 1.05
C LEU A 288 5.23 -26.95 1.62
N GLN A 289 6.21 -26.12 2.00
CA GLN A 289 7.50 -26.60 2.49
C GLN A 289 7.41 -27.11 3.92
N THR A 290 8.00 -28.28 4.16
CA THR A 290 7.89 -29.05 5.40
C THR A 290 8.73 -28.52 6.58
N GLY A 291 9.68 -27.60 6.35
CA GLY A 291 10.60 -27.10 7.39
C GLY A 291 10.22 -25.75 8.01
N HIS A 292 9.62 -24.84 7.23
CA HIS A 292 9.12 -23.55 7.71
C HIS A 292 7.80 -23.24 6.99
N ARG A 293 6.69 -23.52 7.66
CA ARG A 293 5.36 -23.14 7.19
C ARG A 293 5.18 -21.64 7.39
N GLU A 294 5.48 -20.87 6.36
CA GLU A 294 5.10 -19.46 6.30
C GLU A 294 3.57 -19.41 6.13
N ILE A 295 2.89 -18.67 7.01
CA ILE A 295 1.45 -18.43 6.93
C ILE A 295 1.23 -16.93 6.75
N LYS A 296 0.38 -16.58 5.79
CA LYS A 296 -0.10 -15.21 5.54
C LYS A 296 -1.62 -15.15 5.67
N PHE A 297 -2.12 -13.97 6.03
CA PHE A 297 -3.51 -13.67 6.34
C PHE A 297 -4.00 -12.46 5.55
#